data_AF-A0A2P8B4G8-F1
#
_entry.id   AF-A0A2P8B4G8-F1
#
_cell.length_a   1.000
_cell.length_b   1.000
_cell.length_c   1.000
_cell.angle_alpha   90.00
_cell.angle_beta   90.00
_cell.angle_gamma   90.00
#
_symmetry.space_group_name_H-M   'P 1'
#
loop_
_entity.id
_entity.type
_entity.pdbx_description
1 polymer ?
#
loop_
_entity_poly.entity_id
_entity_poly.type
_entity_poly.pdbx_seq_one_letter_code
_entity_poly.pdbx_strand_id
1 'polypeptide(L)'
;MRSPTCLDRALAAAGAAGLATALATTALPTPVRLPGPVLLTSTGSGCDGFAPAPPSDASTTVLAYPRPAASVLRELALHIGAATCDQAQGRFDLVRHRAWQIDGATGQTTTRDVVRWYAEDDSGAEMVNEYSGRWTATAVDWWAPGWLHDQGLQQVFVSADWLRSRVTRQPQQIDPTQQVLVGLAMLATWRSPPRSGRALSLAVLADTPGLLAYPHTVDRAGRGGIGVATTSRDGSERHLLILHPASGEVLAYEHARLTATGWRPDRYLLLLAHSHTARRWWEPPSDGHTTTANRPDQRMQPHHSRRWLLFSTQPCTAHQKVHSPWAGWRPAGPLR
;
A
#
# COMPACT_ATOMS: atom_id res chain seq x y z
N MET A 1 37.35 -42.53 -37.75
CA MET A 1 37.90 -41.83 -38.94
C MET A 1 38.39 -40.46 -38.51
N ARG A 2 39.70 -40.25 -38.61
CA ARG A 2 40.50 -38.99 -38.71
C ARG A 2 40.05 -37.73 -37.93
N SER A 3 40.81 -37.42 -36.88
CA SER A 3 41.29 -36.06 -36.57
C SER A 3 42.30 -35.62 -37.67
N PRO A 4 42.66 -34.31 -37.84
CA PRO A 4 43.56 -33.63 -36.91
C PRO A 4 43.40 -32.10 -36.74
N THR A 5 44.09 -31.63 -35.71
CA THR A 5 44.52 -30.28 -35.32
C THR A 5 45.57 -29.63 -36.27
N CYS A 6 45.70 -28.29 -36.21
CA CYS A 6 46.92 -27.48 -36.39
C CYS A 6 46.73 -26.14 -35.64
N LEU A 7 47.52 -25.72 -34.64
CA LEU A 7 48.91 -25.18 -34.63
C LEU A 7 49.07 -23.93 -35.54
N ASP A 8 49.77 -22.83 -35.20
CA ASP A 8 50.54 -22.41 -34.02
C ASP A 8 50.90 -20.90 -34.16
N ARG A 9 51.28 -20.30 -33.02
CA ARG A 9 52.09 -19.08 -32.72
C ARG A 9 52.50 -18.06 -33.80
N ALA A 10 52.42 -16.77 -33.42
CA ALA A 10 53.57 -15.85 -33.47
C ALA A 10 53.45 -14.69 -32.46
N LEU A 11 54.54 -14.44 -31.72
CA LEU A 11 54.78 -13.26 -30.88
C LEU A 11 55.01 -12.00 -31.73
N ALA A 12 54.60 -10.85 -31.21
CA ALA A 12 55.32 -9.59 -31.39
C ALA A 12 55.08 -8.66 -30.19
N ALA A 13 56.16 -8.36 -29.47
CA ALA A 13 56.24 -7.31 -28.48
C ALA A 13 56.65 -6.00 -29.16
N ALA A 14 56.08 -4.86 -28.75
CA ALA A 14 56.76 -3.57 -28.60
C ALA A 14 55.74 -2.44 -28.35
N GLY A 15 56.14 -1.46 -27.53
CA GLY A 15 55.70 -0.08 -27.73
C GLY A 15 54.88 0.52 -26.60
N ALA A 16 55.56 0.95 -25.54
CA ALA A 16 55.06 1.99 -24.64
C ALA A 16 55.02 3.34 -25.37
N ALA A 17 53.90 4.06 -25.25
CA ALA A 17 53.85 5.50 -25.44
C ALA A 17 52.78 6.07 -24.51
N GLY A 18 53.24 6.72 -23.44
CA GLY A 18 52.39 7.47 -22.52
C GLY A 18 51.91 8.76 -23.18
N LEU A 19 50.61 9.00 -23.09
CA LEU A 19 50.02 10.33 -23.23
C LEU A 19 49.27 10.61 -21.93
N ALA A 20 49.86 11.45 -21.10
CA ALA A 20 49.22 12.03 -19.93
C ALA A 20 48.24 13.10 -20.42
N THR A 21 46.97 12.72 -20.53
CA THR A 21 45.88 13.67 -20.78
C THR A 21 45.56 14.39 -19.49
N ALA A 22 45.81 15.70 -19.44
CA ALA A 22 45.35 16.55 -18.34
C ALA A 22 43.81 16.52 -18.29
N LEU A 23 43.26 15.86 -17.26
CA LEU A 23 41.84 15.91 -16.96
C LEU A 23 41.53 17.30 -16.39
N ALA A 24 40.92 18.15 -17.21
CA ALA A 24 40.22 19.31 -16.71
C ALA A 24 39.09 18.81 -15.80
N THR A 25 39.19 19.08 -14.50
CA THR A 25 38.10 18.90 -13.54
C THR A 25 37.02 19.93 -13.86
N THR A 26 36.16 19.63 -14.84
CA THR A 26 34.88 20.31 -14.99
C THR A 26 34.08 20.02 -13.73
N ALA A 27 33.84 21.04 -12.92
CA ALA A 27 32.91 20.96 -11.79
C ALA A 27 31.60 20.36 -12.31
N LEU A 28 31.31 19.14 -11.85
CA LEU A 28 30.04 18.49 -12.16
C LEU A 28 28.92 19.41 -11.68
N PRO A 29 27.93 19.74 -12.52
CA PRO A 29 26.76 20.44 -12.06
C PRO A 29 26.14 19.60 -10.94
N THR A 30 25.92 20.23 -9.79
CA THR A 30 25.22 19.60 -8.66
C THR A 30 23.95 18.93 -9.19
N PRO A 31 23.72 17.64 -8.89
CA PRO A 31 22.52 16.96 -9.37
C PRO A 31 21.29 17.76 -8.94
N VAL A 32 20.41 18.00 -9.91
CA VAL A 32 19.10 18.61 -9.64
C VAL A 32 18.41 17.71 -8.62
N ARG A 33 18.18 18.23 -7.42
CA ARG A 33 17.35 17.56 -6.42
C ARG A 33 15.96 17.41 -7.01
N LEU A 34 15.62 16.19 -7.41
CA LEU A 34 14.22 15.81 -7.60
C LEU A 34 13.47 16.12 -6.30
N PRO A 35 12.22 16.60 -6.34
CA PRO A 35 11.38 16.57 -5.16
C PRO A 35 11.37 15.12 -4.67
N GLY A 36 11.92 14.90 -3.48
CA GLY A 36 11.88 13.60 -2.83
C GLY A 36 10.44 13.13 -2.65
N PRO A 37 10.19 11.87 -2.28
CA PRO A 37 8.88 11.47 -1.80
C PRO A 37 8.42 12.53 -0.80
N VAL A 38 7.18 13.00 -0.91
CA VAL A 38 6.60 13.94 0.05
C VAL A 38 6.66 13.24 1.40
N LEU A 39 7.74 13.50 2.14
CA LEU A 39 7.88 13.15 3.52
C LEU A 39 6.90 14.10 4.20
N LEU A 40 5.74 13.56 4.54
CA LEU A 40 4.87 14.16 5.55
C LEU A 40 5.69 14.14 6.85
N THR A 41 6.54 15.14 7.03
CA THR A 41 7.31 15.34 8.26
C THR A 41 6.32 15.81 9.31
N SER A 42 5.88 14.89 10.16
CA SER A 42 5.10 15.26 11.34
C SER A 42 6.01 15.50 12.52
N THR A 43 5.80 16.64 13.17
CA THR A 43 6.33 16.98 14.48
C THR A 43 5.19 16.86 15.50
N GLY A 44 5.13 15.74 16.22
CA GLY A 44 4.30 15.62 17.42
C GLY A 44 3.15 14.63 17.30
N SER A 45 2.85 13.99 18.43
CA SER A 45 1.85 12.93 18.63
C SER A 45 2.20 11.59 17.94
N GLY A 46 2.16 10.49 18.70
CA GLY A 46 2.43 9.13 18.21
C GLY A 46 1.49 8.63 17.10
N CYS A 47 0.55 9.47 16.67
CA CYS A 47 -0.43 9.20 15.62
C CYS A 47 -0.06 9.82 14.27
N ASP A 48 0.84 10.79 14.27
CA ASP A 48 1.21 11.50 13.05
C ASP A 48 2.53 10.98 12.47
N GLY A 49 3.20 10.06 13.18
CA GLY A 49 4.45 9.44 12.80
C GLY A 49 4.28 8.32 11.78
N PHE A 50 4.30 8.66 10.49
CA PHE A 50 4.51 7.69 9.43
C PHE A 50 5.95 7.17 9.46
N ALA A 51 6.26 6.20 10.33
CA ALA A 51 7.52 5.48 10.20
C ALA A 51 7.59 4.89 8.77
N PRO A 52 8.72 5.03 8.05
CA PRO A 52 8.91 4.28 6.82
C PRO A 52 8.75 2.81 7.17
N ALA A 53 7.86 2.12 6.46
CA ALA A 53 7.72 0.69 6.61
C ALA A 53 9.11 0.06 6.40
N PRO A 54 9.56 -0.85 7.26
CA PRO A 54 10.86 -1.49 7.09
C PRO A 54 10.96 -2.08 5.67
N PRO A 55 12.17 -2.12 5.08
CA PRO A 55 12.36 -2.80 3.80
C PRO A 55 11.78 -4.21 3.91
N SER A 56 11.12 -4.66 2.85
CA SER A 56 10.36 -5.92 2.80
C SER A 56 11.26 -7.16 2.80
N ASP A 57 12.36 -7.14 3.56
CA ASP A 57 13.22 -8.29 3.80
C ASP A 57 12.44 -9.29 4.63
N ALA A 58 11.73 -10.16 3.90
CA ALA A 58 11.30 -11.54 4.16
C ALA A 58 11.04 -11.99 5.62
N SER A 59 10.63 -11.09 6.52
CA SER A 59 10.18 -11.48 7.84
C SER A 59 8.92 -12.31 7.63
N THR A 60 8.98 -13.57 8.04
CA THR A 60 7.87 -14.50 7.96
C THR A 60 6.91 -14.24 9.11
N THR A 61 5.61 -14.30 8.84
CA THR A 61 4.60 -14.31 9.90
C THR A 61 4.85 -15.51 10.81
N VAL A 62 5.05 -15.27 12.11
CA VAL A 62 5.26 -16.33 13.10
C VAL A 62 3.96 -16.58 13.85
N LEU A 63 3.54 -17.83 13.93
CA LEU A 63 2.31 -18.25 14.60
C LEU A 63 2.64 -19.14 15.80
N ALA A 64 1.97 -18.87 16.92
CA ALA A 64 2.00 -19.74 18.10
C ALA A 64 1.10 -20.97 17.93
N TYR A 65 0.86 -21.71 19.01
CA TYR A 65 -0.09 -22.82 19.00
C TYR A 65 -1.54 -22.30 18.90
N PRO A 66 -2.38 -22.87 18.01
CA PRO A 66 -3.77 -22.44 17.84
C PRO A 66 -4.67 -22.89 18.99
N ARG A 67 -5.70 -22.09 19.28
CA ARG A 67 -6.83 -22.46 20.16
C ARG A 67 -8.15 -21.93 19.58
N PRO A 68 -9.33 -22.42 19.98
CA PRO A 68 -10.60 -21.86 19.54
C PRO A 68 -10.67 -20.34 19.80
N ALA A 69 -11.06 -19.55 18.79
CA ALA A 69 -10.93 -18.10 18.86
C ALA A 69 -11.94 -17.43 19.82
N ALA A 70 -13.12 -18.02 20.00
CA ALA A 70 -14.24 -17.39 20.70
C ALA A 70 -13.89 -16.88 22.11
N SER A 71 -13.25 -17.71 22.94
CA SER A 71 -12.88 -17.30 24.31
C SER A 71 -11.81 -16.20 24.31
N VAL A 72 -10.79 -16.33 23.45
CA VAL A 72 -9.69 -15.36 23.32
C VAL A 72 -10.21 -13.99 22.92
N LEU A 73 -11.12 -13.95 21.96
CA LEU A 73 -11.64 -12.71 21.41
C LEU A 73 -12.65 -12.04 22.33
N ARG A 74 -13.45 -12.82 23.07
CA ARG A 74 -14.32 -12.30 24.13
C ARG A 74 -13.50 -11.71 25.26
N GLU A 75 -12.46 -12.40 25.70
CA GLU A 75 -11.54 -11.89 26.71
C GLU A 75 -10.86 -10.61 26.23
N LEU A 76 -10.33 -10.58 25.00
CA LEU A 76 -9.75 -9.38 24.42
C LEU A 76 -10.76 -8.23 24.38
N ALA A 77 -11.99 -8.46 23.91
CA ALA A 77 -13.02 -7.42 23.80
C ALA A 77 -13.34 -6.73 25.14
N LEU A 78 -13.24 -7.47 26.25
CA LEU A 78 -13.43 -6.93 27.60
C LEU A 78 -12.26 -6.07 28.07
N HIS A 79 -11.04 -6.32 27.57
CA HIS A 79 -9.82 -5.72 28.07
C HIS A 79 -9.17 -4.69 27.14
N ILE A 80 -9.65 -4.55 25.89
CA ILE A 80 -9.06 -3.56 24.99
C ILE A 80 -9.11 -2.15 25.58
N GLY A 81 -8.01 -1.43 25.48
CA GLY A 81 -7.87 -0.04 25.87
C GLY A 81 -8.13 0.95 24.73
N ALA A 82 -7.89 2.23 25.03
CA ALA A 82 -7.80 3.25 24.01
C ALA A 82 -6.56 3.00 23.14
N ALA A 83 -6.71 3.17 21.83
CA ALA A 83 -5.57 3.30 20.94
C ALA A 83 -4.97 4.70 21.08
N THR A 84 -3.70 4.85 20.72
CA THR A 84 -3.01 6.16 20.73
C THR A 84 -3.81 7.20 19.93
N CYS A 85 -4.48 6.78 18.85
CA CYS A 85 -5.13 7.68 17.90
C CYS A 85 -6.63 7.84 18.11
N ASP A 86 -7.19 7.23 19.16
CA ASP A 86 -8.58 7.46 19.56
C ASP A 86 -8.84 8.91 19.98
N GLN A 87 -7.78 9.65 20.34
CA GLN A 87 -7.87 11.06 20.75
C GLN A 87 -7.53 12.04 19.63
N ALA A 88 -7.04 11.55 18.48
CA ALA A 88 -6.75 12.41 17.35
C ALA A 88 -8.04 13.05 16.85
N GLN A 89 -7.97 14.33 16.48
CA GLN A 89 -9.12 15.10 16.04
C GLN A 89 -8.98 15.44 14.56
N GLY A 90 -10.09 15.38 13.84
CA GLY A 90 -10.09 15.69 12.42
C GLY A 90 -11.38 15.28 11.75
N ARG A 91 -11.63 15.87 10.58
CA ARG A 91 -12.78 15.54 9.74
C ARG A 91 -12.57 14.21 9.00
N PHE A 92 -11.32 13.86 8.71
CA PHE A 92 -10.98 12.69 7.92
C PHE A 92 -10.31 11.62 8.78
N ASP A 93 -10.77 10.39 8.68
CA ASP A 93 -10.01 9.20 8.98
C ASP A 93 -8.84 9.12 8.00
N LEU A 94 -7.62 9.13 8.53
CA LEU A 94 -6.39 8.94 7.77
C LEU A 94 -5.89 7.53 7.99
N VAL A 95 -5.75 6.74 6.92
CA VAL A 95 -5.20 5.37 7.00
C VAL A 95 -4.08 5.22 5.98
N ARG A 96 -2.94 4.68 6.43
CA ARG A 96 -1.85 4.25 5.57
C ARG A 96 -1.67 2.74 5.68
N HIS A 97 -1.59 2.08 4.54
CA HIS A 97 -1.33 0.65 4.48
C HIS A 97 -0.40 0.31 3.32
N ARG A 98 0.30 -0.82 3.47
CA ARG A 98 1.05 -1.47 2.41
C ARG A 98 0.39 -2.78 2.08
N ALA A 99 0.09 -3.02 0.82
CA ALA A 99 -0.39 -4.31 0.35
C ALA A 99 0.61 -4.89 -0.64
N TRP A 100 0.73 -6.21 -0.69
CA TRP A 100 1.36 -6.86 -1.83
C TRP A 100 0.59 -8.11 -2.22
N GLN A 101 0.73 -8.46 -3.49
CA GLN A 101 0.14 -9.64 -4.08
C GLN A 101 1.12 -10.28 -5.04
N ILE A 102 1.10 -11.60 -5.10
CA ILE A 102 1.80 -12.42 -6.09
C ILE A 102 0.78 -12.80 -7.16
N ASP A 103 1.04 -12.40 -8.39
CA ASP A 103 0.24 -12.82 -9.53
C ASP A 103 0.43 -14.33 -9.76
N GLY A 104 -0.67 -15.08 -9.73
CA GLY A 104 -0.62 -16.54 -9.81
C GLY A 104 -0.15 -17.08 -11.16
N ALA A 105 -0.28 -16.31 -12.24
CA ALA A 105 0.09 -16.74 -13.59
C ALA A 105 1.57 -16.45 -13.90
N THR A 106 2.07 -15.29 -13.45
CA THR A 106 3.42 -14.79 -13.76
C THR A 106 4.40 -14.95 -12.60
N GLY A 107 3.92 -15.15 -11.38
CA GLY A 107 4.72 -15.11 -10.15
C GLY A 107 5.22 -13.72 -9.78
N GLN A 108 4.84 -12.68 -10.53
CA GLN A 108 5.29 -11.32 -10.29
C GLN A 108 4.66 -10.77 -9.00
N THR A 109 5.49 -10.15 -8.15
CA THR A 109 4.99 -9.44 -6.97
C THR A 109 4.67 -7.99 -7.33
N THR A 110 3.49 -7.53 -6.94
CA THR A 110 3.11 -6.11 -6.98
C THR A 110 2.93 -5.63 -5.55
N THR A 111 3.61 -4.55 -5.19
CA THR A 111 3.47 -3.88 -3.89
C THR A 111 2.79 -2.54 -4.08
N ARG A 112 1.88 -2.17 -3.18
CA ARG A 112 1.19 -0.89 -3.17
C ARG A 112 1.32 -0.25 -1.80
N ASP A 113 1.76 1.00 -1.76
CA ASP A 113 1.63 1.88 -0.60
C ASP A 113 0.45 2.81 -0.82
N VAL A 114 -0.56 2.70 0.04
CA VAL A 114 -1.80 3.47 -0.06
C VAL A 114 -1.92 4.37 1.15
N VAL A 115 -2.25 5.63 0.92
CA VAL A 115 -2.68 6.57 1.95
C VAL A 115 -4.08 7.04 1.58
N ARG A 116 -5.00 7.00 2.54
CA ARG A 116 -6.40 7.31 2.33
C ARG A 116 -6.92 8.27 3.38
N TRP A 117 -7.75 9.21 2.94
CA TRP A 117 -8.48 10.17 3.75
C TRP A 117 -9.97 9.91 3.52
N TYR A 118 -10.73 9.63 4.56
CA TYR A 118 -12.16 9.33 4.45
C TYR A 118 -12.96 10.12 5.48
N ALA A 119 -14.00 10.83 5.06
CA ALA A 119 -14.87 11.61 5.93
C ALA A 119 -16.24 10.95 6.09
N GLU A 120 -16.97 11.34 7.16
CA GLU A 120 -18.30 10.82 7.47
C GLU A 120 -19.38 11.11 6.41
N ASP A 121 -19.17 12.14 5.59
CA ASP A 121 -20.05 12.51 4.47
C ASP A 121 -19.75 11.70 3.20
N ASP A 122 -19.03 10.58 3.33
CA ASP A 122 -18.55 9.73 2.24
C ASP A 122 -17.64 10.47 1.24
N SER A 123 -17.08 11.64 1.59
CA SER A 123 -16.03 12.31 0.80
C SER A 123 -14.64 11.84 1.21
N GLY A 124 -13.64 12.10 0.37
CA GLY A 124 -12.30 11.62 0.69
C GLY A 124 -11.30 11.72 -0.45
N ALA A 125 -10.22 10.97 -0.27
CA ALA A 125 -9.11 10.89 -1.19
C ALA A 125 -8.23 9.67 -0.98
N GLU A 126 -7.51 9.29 -2.04
CA GLU A 126 -6.56 8.20 -2.02
C GLU A 126 -5.31 8.54 -2.83
N MET A 127 -4.14 8.22 -2.27
CA MET A 127 -2.87 8.21 -2.99
C MET A 127 -2.30 6.80 -2.95
N VAL A 128 -1.98 6.25 -4.12
CA VAL A 128 -1.41 4.91 -4.29
C VAL A 128 -0.06 5.03 -4.98
N ASN A 129 0.99 4.48 -4.36
CA ASN A 129 2.27 4.22 -5.02
C ASN A 129 2.37 2.71 -5.28
N GLU A 130 2.37 2.31 -6.54
CA GLU A 130 2.54 0.93 -6.96
C GLU A 130 3.99 0.68 -7.39
N TYR A 131 4.55 -0.42 -6.92
CA TYR A 131 5.87 -0.92 -7.24
C TYR A 131 5.70 -2.30 -7.88
N SER A 132 5.98 -2.40 -9.19
CA SER A 132 5.87 -3.64 -9.96
C SER A 132 7.12 -3.85 -10.81
N GLY A 133 8.04 -4.68 -10.30
CA GLY A 133 9.30 -4.97 -10.98
C GLY A 133 10.14 -3.71 -11.26
N ARG A 134 10.22 -3.30 -12.53
CA ARG A 134 11.05 -2.16 -12.98
C ARG A 134 10.36 -0.80 -12.90
N TRP A 135 9.06 -0.77 -12.60
CA TRP A 135 8.26 0.45 -12.69
C TRP A 135 7.72 0.85 -11.32
N THR A 136 7.77 2.15 -11.05
CA THR A 136 7.05 2.79 -9.95
C THR A 136 6.02 3.71 -10.57
N ALA A 137 4.78 3.63 -10.10
CA ALA A 137 3.71 4.45 -10.61
C ALA A 137 2.85 4.98 -9.46
N THR A 138 2.59 6.29 -9.50
CA THR A 138 1.75 6.97 -8.52
C THR A 138 0.40 7.26 -9.13
N ALA A 139 -0.68 6.90 -8.44
CA ALA A 139 -2.05 7.26 -8.74
C ALA A 139 -2.63 8.08 -7.58
N VAL A 140 -3.46 9.07 -7.92
CA VAL A 140 -4.21 9.87 -6.96
C VAL A 140 -5.68 9.87 -7.37
N ASP A 141 -6.56 9.79 -6.38
CA ASP A 141 -8.01 9.80 -6.55
C ASP A 141 -8.66 10.63 -5.44
N TRP A 142 -9.83 11.21 -5.72
CA TRP A 142 -10.63 11.94 -4.75
C TRP A 142 -12.09 11.95 -5.14
N TRP A 143 -12.95 12.04 -4.14
CA TRP A 143 -14.38 11.95 -4.34
C TRP A 143 -15.12 12.97 -3.47
N ALA A 144 -16.22 13.48 -4.02
CA ALA A 144 -17.10 14.44 -3.36
C ALA A 144 -17.98 13.72 -2.31
N PRO A 145 -18.68 14.48 -1.43
CA PRO A 145 -19.61 13.88 -0.49
C PRO A 145 -20.64 12.98 -1.19
N GLY A 146 -20.83 11.77 -0.67
CA GLY A 146 -21.76 10.77 -1.20
C GLY A 146 -21.29 10.02 -2.47
N TRP A 147 -20.08 10.29 -2.98
CA TRP A 147 -19.63 9.71 -4.26
C TRP A 147 -18.90 8.37 -4.11
N LEU A 148 -18.49 8.01 -2.89
CA LEU A 148 -17.86 6.70 -2.68
C LEU A 148 -18.87 5.59 -2.99
N HIS A 149 -18.49 4.61 -3.80
CA HIS A 149 -19.35 3.47 -4.14
C HIS A 149 -19.78 2.70 -2.88
N ASP A 150 -18.86 2.56 -1.94
CA ASP A 150 -19.09 2.00 -0.61
C ASP A 150 -19.61 3.09 0.34
N GLN A 151 -20.80 3.64 0.08
CA GLN A 151 -21.42 4.64 0.97
C GLN A 151 -21.68 4.08 2.36
N GLY A 152 -21.77 4.90 3.40
CA GLY A 152 -22.28 4.45 4.71
C GLY A 152 -21.27 3.67 5.56
N LEU A 153 -19.95 3.83 5.31
CA LEU A 153 -18.93 3.16 6.13
C LEU A 153 -18.94 3.66 7.58
N GLN A 154 -19.36 4.90 7.81
CA GLN A 154 -19.56 5.52 9.13
C GLN A 154 -20.44 4.69 10.07
N GLN A 155 -21.45 4.01 9.52
CA GLN A 155 -22.39 3.20 10.29
C GLN A 155 -21.87 1.78 10.60
N VAL A 156 -20.80 1.33 9.92
CA VAL A 156 -20.29 -0.06 9.97
C VAL A 156 -20.04 -0.54 11.40
N PHE A 157 -19.58 0.32 12.29
CA PHE A 157 -19.18 -0.05 13.65
C PHE A 157 -20.22 0.29 14.73
N VAL A 158 -21.47 0.55 14.32
CA VAL A 158 -22.57 0.89 15.25
C VAL A 158 -23.38 -0.35 15.63
N SER A 159 -23.50 -1.34 14.74
CA SER A 159 -24.30 -2.55 14.96
C SER A 159 -23.59 -3.80 14.44
N ALA A 160 -23.67 -4.89 15.20
CA ALA A 160 -23.10 -6.18 14.80
C ALA A 160 -23.71 -6.69 13.48
N ASP A 161 -25.02 -6.49 13.29
CA ASP A 161 -25.71 -6.95 12.08
C ASP A 161 -25.31 -6.12 10.86
N TRP A 162 -25.15 -4.81 11.05
CA TRP A 162 -24.67 -3.94 9.99
C TRP A 162 -23.22 -4.27 9.63
N LEU A 163 -22.36 -4.49 10.63
CA LEU A 163 -20.98 -4.94 10.44
C LEU A 163 -20.93 -6.25 9.67
N ARG A 164 -21.70 -7.27 10.10
CA ARG A 164 -21.83 -8.56 9.41
C ARG A 164 -22.26 -8.38 7.95
N SER A 165 -23.32 -7.59 7.70
CA SER A 165 -23.82 -7.32 6.34
C SER A 165 -22.79 -6.66 5.43
N ARG A 166 -21.82 -5.95 6.01
CA ARG A 166 -20.78 -5.21 5.29
C ARG A 166 -19.58 -6.07 5.00
N VAL A 167 -19.14 -6.88 5.97
CA VAL A 167 -17.99 -7.77 5.76
C VAL A 167 -18.33 -8.92 4.81
N THR A 168 -19.60 -9.32 4.71
CA THR A 168 -20.05 -10.39 3.78
C THR A 168 -20.45 -9.89 2.39
N ARG A 169 -20.36 -8.58 2.11
CA ARG A 169 -20.71 -8.01 0.80
C ARG A 169 -19.66 -8.22 -0.30
N GLN A 170 -18.57 -8.93 0.01
CA GLN A 170 -17.51 -9.27 -0.95
C GLN A 170 -18.01 -10.26 -2.02
N PRO A 171 -17.44 -10.25 -3.25
CA PRO A 171 -17.91 -11.08 -4.36
C PRO A 171 -18.00 -12.57 -4.02
N GLN A 172 -19.02 -13.21 -4.61
CA GLN A 172 -19.74 -14.42 -4.17
C GLN A 172 -18.96 -15.76 -4.11
N GLN A 173 -17.63 -15.79 -4.01
CA GLN A 173 -16.85 -17.03 -4.22
C GLN A 173 -15.99 -17.50 -3.02
N ILE A 174 -16.07 -16.85 -1.86
CA ILE A 174 -15.32 -17.26 -0.67
C ILE A 174 -16.25 -17.68 0.48
N ASP A 175 -15.76 -18.55 1.36
CA ASP A 175 -16.53 -19.06 2.51
C ASP A 175 -16.98 -17.90 3.42
N PRO A 176 -18.21 -17.93 3.98
CA PRO A 176 -18.70 -16.85 4.86
C PRO A 176 -17.75 -16.52 6.02
N THR A 177 -17.06 -17.51 6.57
CA THR A 177 -16.06 -17.33 7.63
C THR A 177 -14.88 -16.50 7.13
N GLN A 178 -14.39 -16.81 5.91
CA GLN A 178 -13.31 -16.08 5.27
C GLN A 178 -13.72 -14.64 4.94
N GLN A 179 -14.97 -14.43 4.53
CA GLN A 179 -15.52 -13.10 4.23
C GLN A 179 -15.44 -12.17 5.44
N VAL A 180 -15.70 -12.66 6.65
CA VAL A 180 -15.59 -11.85 7.86
C VAL A 180 -14.16 -11.32 8.04
N LEU A 181 -13.15 -12.17 7.89
CA LEU A 181 -11.74 -11.77 8.06
C LEU A 181 -11.31 -10.78 6.97
N VAL A 182 -11.63 -11.08 5.70
CA VAL A 182 -11.30 -10.20 4.56
C VAL A 182 -12.04 -8.87 4.68
N GLY A 183 -13.32 -8.89 5.00
CA GLY A 183 -14.14 -7.70 5.13
C GLY A 183 -13.65 -6.78 6.25
N LEU A 184 -13.29 -7.32 7.42
CA LEU A 184 -12.70 -6.51 8.50
C LEU A 184 -11.34 -5.92 8.10
N ALA A 185 -10.49 -6.70 7.43
CA ALA A 185 -9.22 -6.21 6.91
C ALA A 185 -9.42 -5.07 5.90
N MET A 186 -10.38 -5.21 4.99
CA MET A 186 -10.73 -4.20 4.00
C MET A 186 -11.30 -2.95 4.66
N LEU A 187 -12.23 -3.08 5.61
CA LEU A 187 -12.77 -1.95 6.37
C LEU A 187 -11.68 -1.18 7.11
N ALA A 188 -10.69 -1.87 7.68
CA ALA A 188 -9.56 -1.25 8.35
C ALA A 188 -8.66 -0.43 7.40
N THR A 189 -8.75 -0.64 6.08
CA THR A 189 -8.06 0.22 5.09
C THR A 189 -8.77 1.56 4.87
N TRP A 190 -10.05 1.66 5.27
CA TRP A 190 -10.86 2.86 5.10
C TRP A 190 -10.93 3.68 6.37
N ARG A 191 -11.09 3.03 7.53
CA ARG A 191 -11.33 3.70 8.81
C ARG A 191 -10.57 3.05 9.95
N SER A 192 -10.26 3.85 10.96
CA SER A 192 -9.86 3.37 12.27
C SER A 192 -11.08 3.36 13.20
N PRO A 193 -11.69 2.20 13.50
CA PRO A 193 -12.82 2.15 14.40
C PRO A 193 -12.44 2.64 15.80
N PRO A 194 -13.31 3.42 16.48
CA PRO A 194 -13.11 3.75 17.88
C PRO A 194 -13.15 2.49 18.75
N ARG A 195 -12.77 2.59 20.03
CA ARG A 195 -12.73 1.45 20.97
C ARG A 195 -14.00 0.61 20.95
N SER A 196 -15.19 1.21 20.94
CA SER A 196 -16.46 0.50 20.87
C SER A 196 -16.62 -0.29 19.56
N GLY A 197 -16.21 0.28 18.43
CA GLY A 197 -16.19 -0.39 17.14
C GLY A 197 -15.20 -1.54 17.05
N ARG A 198 -14.05 -1.43 17.72
CA ARG A 198 -13.08 -2.53 17.86
C ARG A 198 -13.65 -3.65 18.73
N ALA A 199 -14.26 -3.33 19.87
CA ALA A 199 -14.95 -4.32 20.70
C ALA A 199 -16.06 -5.05 19.93
N LEU A 200 -16.84 -4.31 19.13
CA LEU A 200 -17.87 -4.88 18.27
C LEU A 200 -17.29 -5.84 17.22
N SER A 201 -16.16 -5.45 16.60
CA SER A 201 -15.46 -6.30 15.62
C SER A 201 -14.96 -7.60 16.24
N LEU A 202 -14.41 -7.52 17.47
CA LEU A 202 -13.99 -8.68 18.24
C LEU A 202 -15.17 -9.59 18.61
N ALA A 203 -16.32 -9.02 18.97
CA ALA A 203 -17.53 -9.79 19.25
C ALA A 203 -18.02 -10.54 17.99
N VAL A 204 -18.06 -9.88 16.83
CA VAL A 204 -18.42 -10.52 15.56
C VAL A 204 -17.46 -11.65 15.21
N LEU A 205 -16.15 -11.46 15.37
CA LEU A 205 -15.17 -12.52 15.18
C LEU A 205 -15.38 -13.66 16.19
N ALA A 206 -15.63 -13.36 17.47
CA ALA A 206 -15.85 -14.38 18.50
C ALA A 206 -17.09 -15.25 18.24
N ASP A 207 -18.13 -14.67 17.64
CA ASP A 207 -19.36 -15.36 17.27
C ASP A 207 -19.27 -16.05 15.89
N THR A 208 -18.18 -15.87 15.16
CA THR A 208 -17.95 -16.54 13.88
C THR A 208 -17.41 -17.95 14.14
N PRO A 209 -18.12 -19.02 13.76
CA PRO A 209 -17.69 -20.39 14.01
C PRO A 209 -16.46 -20.76 13.18
N GLY A 210 -15.69 -21.74 13.66
CA GLY A 210 -14.55 -22.30 12.93
C GLY A 210 -13.27 -21.46 12.96
N LEU A 211 -13.27 -20.32 13.66
CA LEU A 211 -12.06 -19.50 13.81
C LEU A 211 -11.10 -20.07 14.87
N LEU A 212 -9.81 -20.01 14.53
CA LEU A 212 -8.70 -20.32 15.43
C LEU A 212 -7.95 -19.04 15.79
N ALA A 213 -7.58 -18.88 17.06
CA ALA A 213 -6.75 -17.79 17.54
C ALA A 213 -5.32 -18.26 17.86
N TYR A 214 -4.36 -17.38 17.61
CA TYR A 214 -2.92 -17.53 17.77
C TYR A 214 -2.42 -16.37 18.65
N PRO A 215 -2.46 -16.51 19.99
CA PRO A 215 -2.25 -15.40 20.93
C PRO A 215 -0.89 -14.69 20.86
N HIS A 216 0.14 -15.37 20.35
CA HIS A 216 1.48 -14.82 20.17
C HIS A 216 1.88 -14.89 18.70
N THR A 217 1.20 -14.08 17.89
CA THR A 217 1.52 -13.91 16.47
C THR A 217 2.49 -12.74 16.31
N VAL A 218 3.46 -12.88 15.41
CA VAL A 218 4.32 -11.77 14.99
C VAL A 218 4.06 -11.52 13.51
N ASP A 219 3.64 -10.30 13.17
CA ASP A 219 3.41 -9.92 11.78
C ASP A 219 4.74 -9.70 11.02
N ARG A 220 4.64 -9.44 9.71
CA ARG A 220 5.84 -9.25 8.87
C ARG A 220 6.57 -7.93 9.10
N ALA A 221 6.02 -7.04 9.91
CA ALA A 221 6.69 -5.84 10.39
C ALA A 221 7.34 -6.05 11.78
N GLY A 222 7.32 -7.29 12.30
CA GLY A 222 7.88 -7.63 13.61
C GLY A 222 6.98 -7.24 14.78
N ARG A 223 5.73 -6.86 14.55
CA ARG A 223 4.79 -6.43 15.60
C ARG A 223 4.10 -7.66 16.19
N GLY A 224 4.09 -7.74 17.52
CA GLY A 224 3.33 -8.74 18.25
C GLY A 224 1.81 -8.49 18.17
N GLY A 225 1.04 -9.56 18.07
CA GLY A 225 -0.40 -9.52 17.91
C GLY A 225 -1.09 -10.85 18.21
N ILE A 226 -2.41 -10.85 18.10
CA ILE A 226 -3.26 -12.04 18.14
C ILE A 226 -3.69 -12.34 16.71
N GLY A 227 -3.20 -13.45 16.17
CA GLY A 227 -3.63 -13.97 14.88
C GLY A 227 -4.99 -14.64 15.01
N VAL A 228 -5.90 -14.40 14.08
CA VAL A 228 -7.20 -15.07 13.97
C VAL A 228 -7.29 -15.63 12.57
N ALA A 229 -7.42 -16.95 12.45
CA ALA A 229 -7.37 -17.61 11.16
C ALA A 229 -8.55 -18.55 10.91
N THR A 230 -8.78 -18.78 9.62
CA THR A 230 -9.59 -19.88 9.10
C THR A 230 -8.91 -20.47 7.88
N THR A 231 -9.26 -21.71 7.54
CA THR A 231 -8.84 -22.38 6.32
C THR A 231 -10.03 -22.63 5.41
N SER A 232 -9.81 -22.67 4.10
CA SER A 232 -10.84 -23.12 3.15
C SER A 232 -11.30 -24.54 3.46
N ARG A 233 -12.47 -24.91 2.92
CA ARG A 233 -13.08 -26.23 3.14
C ARG A 233 -12.18 -27.38 2.67
N ASP A 234 -11.45 -27.18 1.58
CA ASP A 234 -10.48 -28.13 1.04
C ASP A 234 -9.10 -28.02 1.72
N GLY A 235 -8.93 -27.10 2.69
CA GLY A 235 -7.68 -26.88 3.42
C GLY A 235 -6.56 -26.25 2.60
N SER A 236 -6.83 -25.83 1.36
CA SER A 236 -5.80 -25.31 0.44
C SER A 236 -5.47 -23.83 0.66
N GLU A 237 -6.36 -23.06 1.27
CA GLU A 237 -6.20 -21.63 1.52
C GLU A 237 -6.31 -21.31 3.02
N ARG A 238 -5.55 -20.32 3.48
CA ARG A 238 -5.59 -19.79 4.84
C ARG A 238 -5.78 -18.28 4.79
N HIS A 239 -6.74 -17.81 5.58
CA HIS A 239 -6.96 -16.40 5.85
C HIS A 239 -6.55 -16.14 7.28
N LEU A 240 -5.72 -15.12 7.52
CA LEU A 240 -5.21 -14.77 8.83
C LEU A 240 -5.32 -13.25 9.03
N LEU A 241 -6.08 -12.83 10.04
CA LEU A 241 -6.17 -11.45 10.51
C LEU A 241 -5.30 -11.30 11.76
N ILE A 242 -4.46 -10.28 11.85
CA ILE A 242 -3.59 -10.04 13.01
C ILE A 242 -4.08 -8.79 13.73
N LEU A 243 -4.37 -8.93 15.01
CA LEU A 243 -4.95 -7.89 15.86
C LEU A 243 -3.94 -7.42 16.92
N HIS A 244 -3.96 -6.13 17.25
CA HIS A 244 -3.16 -5.58 18.32
C HIS A 244 -3.70 -6.06 19.68
N PRO A 245 -2.85 -6.59 20.58
CA PRO A 245 -3.31 -7.33 21.76
C PRO A 245 -3.87 -6.42 22.85
N ALA A 246 -3.57 -5.11 22.82
CA ALA A 246 -4.06 -4.16 23.83
C ALA A 246 -5.20 -3.27 23.33
N SER A 247 -5.31 -3.02 22.03
CA SER A 247 -6.33 -2.09 21.47
C SER A 247 -7.37 -2.81 20.61
N GLY A 248 -7.08 -4.01 20.11
CA GLY A 248 -7.93 -4.74 19.16
C GLY A 248 -7.87 -4.18 17.74
N GLU A 249 -6.93 -3.30 17.43
CA GLU A 249 -6.74 -2.75 16.09
C GLU A 249 -6.27 -3.82 15.10
N VAL A 250 -6.69 -3.72 13.84
CA VAL A 250 -6.15 -4.58 12.79
C VAL A 250 -4.74 -4.12 12.43
N LEU A 251 -3.75 -5.00 12.65
CA LEU A 251 -2.36 -4.77 12.28
C LEU A 251 -2.07 -5.22 10.87
N ALA A 252 -2.57 -6.41 10.50
CA ALA A 252 -2.30 -7.01 9.20
C ALA A 252 -3.37 -8.04 8.82
N TYR A 253 -3.38 -8.40 7.54
CA TYR A 253 -4.13 -9.51 6.99
C TYR A 253 -3.25 -10.29 6.01
N GLU A 254 -3.34 -11.61 6.03
CA GLU A 254 -2.62 -12.53 5.17
C GLU A 254 -3.58 -13.51 4.50
N HIS A 255 -3.41 -13.68 3.19
CA HIS A 255 -3.93 -14.81 2.44
C HIS A 255 -2.75 -15.70 2.04
N ALA A 256 -2.85 -16.99 2.33
CA ALA A 256 -1.81 -17.95 2.02
C ALA A 256 -2.39 -19.22 1.39
N ARG A 257 -1.62 -19.85 0.51
CA ARG A 257 -1.94 -21.14 -0.09
C ARG A 257 -1.04 -22.22 0.44
N LEU A 258 -1.59 -23.42 0.63
CA LEU A 258 -0.83 -24.59 1.02
C LEU A 258 -0.03 -25.11 -0.17
N THR A 259 1.27 -25.30 0.03
CA THR A 259 2.20 -25.85 -0.97
C THR A 259 2.92 -27.06 -0.38
N ALA A 260 3.70 -27.78 -1.19
CA ALA A 260 4.53 -28.89 -0.70
C ALA A 260 5.52 -28.48 0.41
N THR A 261 5.92 -27.20 0.45
CA THR A 261 6.82 -26.63 1.47
C THR A 261 6.09 -25.94 2.63
N GLY A 262 4.76 -26.05 2.70
CA GLY A 262 3.92 -25.41 3.71
C GLY A 262 3.16 -24.18 3.20
N TRP A 263 2.73 -23.34 4.12
CA TRP A 263 1.94 -22.14 3.80
C TRP A 263 2.77 -21.08 3.10
N ARG A 264 2.34 -20.68 1.91
CA ARG A 264 2.95 -19.61 1.12
C ARG A 264 1.98 -18.44 0.99
N PRO A 265 2.28 -17.29 1.63
CA PRO A 265 1.49 -16.08 1.45
C PRO A 265 1.56 -15.60 -0.01
N ASP A 266 0.40 -15.36 -0.61
CA ASP A 266 0.28 -14.79 -1.95
C ASP A 266 -0.35 -13.39 -1.93
N ARG A 267 -1.05 -13.01 -0.86
CA ARG A 267 -1.53 -11.64 -0.61
C ARG A 267 -1.31 -11.28 0.84
N TYR A 268 -0.95 -10.03 1.06
CA TYR A 268 -0.78 -9.49 2.39
C TYR A 268 -1.16 -8.01 2.41
N LEU A 269 -1.77 -7.60 3.52
CA LEU A 269 -2.12 -6.24 3.85
C LEU A 269 -1.49 -5.91 5.19
N LEU A 270 -0.75 -4.82 5.26
CA LEU A 270 -0.08 -4.32 6.45
C LEU A 270 -0.59 -2.91 6.74
N LEU A 271 -1.32 -2.73 7.84
CA LEU A 271 -1.74 -1.41 8.30
C LEU A 271 -0.56 -0.76 8.99
N LEU A 272 -0.10 0.37 8.45
CA LEU A 272 1.13 1.03 8.88
C LEU A 272 0.86 2.17 9.86
N ALA A 273 -0.21 2.93 9.63
CA ALA A 273 -0.61 4.03 10.49
C ALA A 273 -2.09 4.35 10.28
N HIS A 274 -2.69 4.93 11.31
CA HIS A 274 -3.97 5.61 11.21
C HIS A 274 -4.01 6.81 12.16
N SER A 275 -4.84 7.80 11.84
CA SER A 275 -5.05 9.02 12.65
C SER A 275 -6.35 9.69 12.21
N HIS A 276 -6.65 10.85 12.81
CA HIS A 276 -7.63 11.78 12.28
C HIS A 276 -6.92 13.06 11.82
N THR A 277 -7.38 13.65 10.73
CA THR A 277 -6.82 14.90 10.22
C THR A 277 -7.90 15.88 9.80
N ALA A 278 -7.64 17.17 10.02
CA ALA A 278 -8.55 18.23 9.59
C ALA A 278 -8.61 18.38 8.07
N ARG A 279 -7.58 17.91 7.34
CA ARG A 279 -7.38 18.22 5.93
C ARG A 279 -6.76 17.07 5.12
N ARG A 280 -6.97 17.11 3.82
CA ARG A 280 -6.33 16.21 2.85
C ARG A 280 -4.94 16.73 2.43
N TRP A 281 -4.13 15.89 1.78
CA TRP A 281 -2.73 16.23 1.48
C TRP A 281 -2.54 17.47 0.57
N TRP A 282 -3.54 17.81 -0.25
CA TRP A 282 -3.48 18.97 -1.16
C TRP A 282 -4.24 20.18 -0.63
N GLU A 283 -5.01 20.02 0.45
CA GLU A 283 -5.76 21.13 1.00
C GLU A 283 -4.79 22.09 1.69
N PRO A 284 -4.84 23.40 1.38
CA PRO A 284 -3.99 24.36 2.04
C PRO A 284 -4.26 24.36 3.55
N PRO A 285 -3.28 24.77 4.38
CA PRO A 285 -3.56 25.08 5.78
C PRO A 285 -4.76 26.04 5.89
N SER A 286 -5.71 25.69 6.74
CA SER A 286 -6.75 26.63 7.12
C SER A 286 -6.09 27.70 8.00
N ASP A 287 -5.85 28.89 7.46
CA ASP A 287 -5.16 29.99 8.17
C ASP A 287 -6.00 30.61 9.31
N GLY A 288 -7.00 29.90 9.83
CA GLY A 288 -7.91 30.35 10.90
C GLY A 288 -8.81 31.55 10.52
N HIS A 289 -8.55 32.18 9.38
CA HIS A 289 -9.28 33.34 8.88
C HIS A 289 -10.25 32.85 7.83
N THR A 290 -11.48 32.62 8.28
CA THR A 290 -12.67 32.32 7.47
C THR A 290 -12.85 33.42 6.43
N THR A 291 -12.23 33.23 5.27
CA THR A 291 -12.81 33.78 4.05
C THR A 291 -13.74 32.69 3.56
N THR A 292 -14.94 33.08 3.17
CA THR A 292 -15.91 32.31 2.38
C THR A 292 -15.22 31.93 1.06
N ALA A 293 -14.23 31.05 1.13
CA ALA A 293 -13.45 30.60 0.01
C ALA A 293 -14.43 29.81 -0.82
N ASN A 294 -14.78 30.40 -1.97
CA ASN A 294 -15.52 29.76 -3.04
C ASN A 294 -15.15 28.29 -3.05
N ARG A 295 -16.13 27.45 -2.70
CA ARG A 295 -16.05 26.00 -2.83
C ARG A 295 -15.37 25.75 -4.17
N PRO A 296 -14.18 25.11 -4.22
CA PRO A 296 -13.44 24.99 -5.46
C PRO A 296 -14.39 24.52 -6.54
N ASP A 297 -14.44 25.29 -7.62
CA ASP A 297 -15.46 25.19 -8.66
C ASP A 297 -15.66 23.71 -8.99
N GLN A 298 -16.88 23.21 -8.85
CA GLN A 298 -17.24 21.79 -9.00
C GLN A 298 -16.82 21.21 -10.38
N ARG A 299 -16.35 22.07 -11.28
CA ARG A 299 -15.82 21.78 -12.62
C ARG A 299 -14.41 21.19 -12.63
N MET A 300 -13.67 21.17 -11.51
CA MET A 300 -12.46 20.36 -11.37
C MET A 300 -12.79 18.95 -10.83
N GLN A 301 -13.77 18.30 -11.46
CA GLN A 301 -13.98 16.88 -11.30
C GLN A 301 -13.13 16.11 -12.30
N PRO A 302 -12.23 15.27 -11.83
CA PRO A 302 -11.79 14.16 -12.62
C PRO A 302 -12.24 12.84 -12.00
N HIS A 303 -13.16 12.19 -12.70
CA HIS A 303 -13.11 10.74 -12.93
C HIS A 303 -11.91 10.40 -13.84
N HIS A 304 -10.70 10.91 -13.56
CA HIS A 304 -9.55 10.52 -14.36
C HIS A 304 -9.15 9.13 -13.92
N SER A 305 -9.40 8.17 -14.82
CA SER A 305 -8.66 6.92 -14.92
C SER A 305 -7.27 7.06 -14.31
N ARG A 306 -6.93 6.19 -13.35
CA ARG A 306 -5.60 6.12 -12.68
C ARG A 306 -4.51 6.60 -13.63
N ARG A 307 -4.05 7.84 -13.46
CA ARG A 307 -2.99 8.40 -14.32
C ARG A 307 -1.68 7.89 -13.77
N TRP A 308 -1.16 6.85 -14.39
CA TRP A 308 0.13 6.28 -14.04
C TRP A 308 1.25 7.24 -14.43
N LEU A 309 1.88 7.88 -13.44
CA LEU A 309 3.14 8.57 -13.65
C LEU A 309 4.25 7.52 -13.74
N LEU A 310 4.66 7.17 -14.96
CA LEU A 310 5.80 6.29 -15.19
C LEU A 310 7.09 7.08 -14.93
N PHE A 311 7.72 6.84 -13.80
CA PHE A 311 9.09 7.32 -13.58
C PHE A 311 10.05 6.36 -14.27
N SER A 312 10.67 6.79 -15.37
CA SER A 312 11.79 6.07 -15.95
C SER A 312 12.95 6.11 -14.95
N THR A 313 13.45 4.94 -14.56
CA THR A 313 14.67 4.80 -13.75
C THR A 313 15.93 5.05 -14.58
N GLN A 314 15.82 5.21 -15.91
CA GLN A 314 16.94 5.65 -16.70
C GLN A 314 17.18 7.14 -16.40
N PRO A 315 18.37 7.51 -15.90
CA PRO A 315 18.73 8.91 -15.82
C PRO A 315 18.53 9.50 -17.22
N CYS A 316 17.88 10.65 -17.32
CA CYS A 316 17.74 11.36 -18.59
C CYS A 316 19.14 11.52 -19.18
N THR A 317 19.53 10.64 -20.11
CA THR A 317 20.76 10.84 -20.86
C THR A 317 20.51 12.08 -21.67
N ALA A 318 21.20 13.17 -21.31
CA ALA A 318 21.13 14.44 -22.02
C ALA A 318 21.16 14.15 -23.52
N HIS A 319 20.11 14.54 -24.22
CA HIS A 319 19.93 14.30 -25.64
C HIS A 319 21.26 14.48 -26.39
N GLN A 320 21.74 13.39 -27.00
CA GLN A 320 22.62 13.51 -28.15
C GLN A 320 21.90 14.44 -29.14
N LYS A 321 22.51 15.59 -29.43
CA LYS A 321 22.13 16.45 -30.55
C LYS A 321 22.16 15.58 -31.82
N VAL A 322 21.00 15.13 -32.26
CA VAL A 322 20.84 14.60 -33.62
C VAL A 322 20.97 15.82 -34.53
N HIS A 323 22.14 15.97 -35.15
CA HIS A 323 22.33 16.88 -36.27
C HIS A 323 21.42 16.39 -37.41
N SER A 324 20.27 17.05 -37.56
CA SER A 324 19.43 16.90 -38.75
C SER A 324 19.97 17.84 -39.83
N PRO A 325 20.41 17.35 -41.00
CA PRO A 325 20.83 18.21 -42.10
C PRO A 325 19.59 18.86 -42.73
N TRP A 326 19.61 20.18 -42.80
CA TRP A 326 18.65 21.00 -43.51
C TRP A 326 18.53 20.54 -44.98
N ALA A 327 17.34 20.09 -45.39
CA ALA A 327 16.95 19.97 -46.78
C ALA A 327 15.92 21.06 -47.10
N GLY A 328 16.21 21.82 -48.15
CA GLY A 328 15.65 23.13 -48.44
C GLY A 328 14.15 23.19 -48.80
N TRP A 329 13.57 24.32 -48.43
CA TRP A 329 12.29 24.83 -48.91
C TRP A 329 12.37 25.20 -50.41
N ARG A 330 11.40 24.73 -51.21
CA ARG A 330 11.05 25.32 -52.52
C ARG A 330 9.63 25.90 -52.42
N PRO A 331 9.36 27.13 -52.89
CA PRO A 331 8.01 27.65 -53.01
C PRO A 331 7.36 27.14 -54.31
N ALA A 332 6.12 26.67 -54.24
CA ALA A 332 5.26 26.47 -55.40
C ALA A 332 4.36 27.70 -55.58
N GLY A 333 4.29 28.18 -56.82
CA GLY A 333 3.56 29.39 -57.24
C GLY A 333 2.04 29.23 -57.33
N PRO A 334 1.34 30.25 -57.86
CA PRO A 334 -0.09 30.45 -57.69
C PRO A 334 -0.95 29.59 -58.61
N LEU A 335 -2.10 29.14 -58.08
CA LEU A 335 -3.15 28.46 -58.82
C LEU A 335 -3.94 29.47 -59.67
N ARG A 336 -4.19 29.09 -60.93
CA ARG A 336 -5.31 29.62 -61.74
C ARG A 336 -6.55 28.79 -61.48
#